data_AF-A0A9P5SEP2-F1
#
_entry.id   AF-A0A9P5SEP2-F1
#
_cell.length_a   1.000
_cell.length_b   1.000
_cell.length_c   1.000
_cell.angle_alpha   90.00
_cell.angle_beta   90.00
_cell.angle_gamma   90.00
#
_symmetry.space_group_name_H-M   'P 1'
#
loop_
_entity.id
_entity.type
_entity.pdbx_description
1 polymer ?
#
loop_
_entity_poly.entity_id
_entity_poly.type
_entity_poly.pdbx_seq_one_letter_code
_entity_poly.pdbx_strand_id
1 'polypeptide(L)'
;MLNQTEERVKSRKLTLELFKCMLKHGWTFIQAAPTMGKNVLQLDTMFFEHSAQVPVQDQNVLGQDELFAIGFDNRDRVRIIEAPDFIAPLVREAIRKHWDGEAGILNASLGADDSVEFQLKATPFMNFSVENSVKIQLLMGQIIANIKTANYKLYAMIDSIGVHSNSDLATWVFRKLGPSWSS
;
A
#
# COMPACT_ATOMS: atom_id res chain seq x y z
N MET A 1 -15.02 13.26 17.24
CA MET A 1 -14.52 11.88 17.15
C MET A 1 -14.39 11.56 15.69
N LEU A 2 -13.19 11.24 15.20
CA LEU A 2 -13.02 10.79 13.82
C LEU A 2 -13.70 9.42 13.69
N ASN A 3 -14.27 9.13 12.53
CA ASN A 3 -14.71 7.76 12.27
C ASN A 3 -13.47 6.87 12.09
N GLN A 4 -13.55 5.58 12.43
CA GLN A 4 -12.40 4.66 12.38
C GLN A 4 -11.77 4.57 10.98
N THR A 5 -12.55 4.80 9.92
CA THR A 5 -12.06 4.79 8.53
C THR A 5 -11.13 5.98 8.24
N GLU A 6 -11.48 7.17 8.71
CA GLU A 6 -10.64 8.37 8.61
C GLU A 6 -9.34 8.22 9.40
N GLU A 7 -9.40 7.65 10.60
CA GLU A 7 -8.18 7.40 11.41
C GLU A 7 -7.20 6.46 10.68
N ARG A 8 -7.72 5.45 9.98
CA ARG A 8 -6.91 4.51 9.19
C ARG A 8 -6.26 5.14 7.98
N VAL A 9 -6.96 6.03 7.27
CA VAL A 9 -6.39 6.80 6.16
C VAL A 9 -5.31 7.74 6.68
N LYS A 10 -5.57 8.44 7.78
CA LYS A 10 -4.60 9.34 8.43
C LYS A 10 -3.35 8.61 8.91
N SER A 11 -3.50 7.43 9.49
CA SER A 11 -2.37 6.60 9.90
C SER A 11 -1.47 6.22 8.71
N ARG A 12 -2.07 5.78 7.60
CA ARG A 12 -1.32 5.44 6.38
C ARG A 12 -0.67 6.65 5.72
N LYS A 13 -1.34 7.81 5.74
CA LYS A 13 -0.74 9.09 5.31
C LYS A 13 0.46 9.46 6.18
N LEU A 14 0.36 9.31 7.51
CA LEU A 14 1.49 9.53 8.40
C LEU A 14 2.67 8.61 8.09
N THR A 15 2.41 7.32 7.86
CA THR A 15 3.45 6.36 7.44
C THR A 15 4.08 6.77 6.11
N LEU A 16 3.26 7.19 5.13
CA LEU A 16 3.74 7.65 3.83
C LEU A 16 4.60 8.91 3.94
N GLU A 17 4.17 9.89 4.73
CA GLU A 17 4.93 11.12 5.01
C GLU A 17 6.23 10.84 5.76
N LEU A 18 6.25 9.85 6.66
CA LEU A 18 7.49 9.38 7.29
C LEU A 18 8.48 8.88 6.25
N PHE A 19 8.05 8.04 5.30
CA PHE A 19 8.94 7.57 4.22
C PHE A 19 9.47 8.70 3.35
N LYS A 20 8.59 9.63 2.95
CA LYS A 20 8.99 10.82 2.18
C LYS A 20 10.02 11.65 2.96
N CYS A 21 9.78 11.87 4.25
CA CYS A 21 10.69 12.60 5.13
C CYS A 21 12.05 11.90 5.25
N MET A 22 12.06 10.58 5.51
CA MET A 22 13.29 9.79 5.63
C MET A 22 14.11 9.85 4.34
N LEU A 23 13.49 9.62 3.17
CA LEU A 23 14.15 9.69 1.87
C LEU A 23 14.73 11.08 1.59
N LYS A 24 13.98 12.15 1.88
CA LYS A 24 14.44 13.53 1.72
C LYS A 24 15.71 13.83 2.54
N HIS A 25 15.90 13.15 3.66
CA HIS A 25 17.06 13.31 4.54
C HIS A 25 18.13 12.22 4.32
N GLY A 26 18.11 11.51 3.19
CA GLY A 26 19.14 10.53 2.84
C GLY A 26 19.00 9.16 3.50
N TRP A 27 17.86 8.88 4.13
CA TRP A 27 17.55 7.56 4.69
C TRP A 27 16.75 6.73 3.69
N THR A 28 17.31 5.60 3.29
CA THR A 28 16.64 4.63 2.41
C THR A 28 16.08 3.49 3.23
N PHE A 29 14.85 3.07 2.95
CA PHE A 29 14.23 1.91 3.58
C PHE A 29 14.92 0.63 3.12
N ILE A 30 15.23 -0.25 4.08
CA ILE A 30 15.78 -1.57 3.81
C ILE A 30 14.67 -2.61 3.88
N GLN A 31 13.99 -2.70 5.03
CA GLN A 31 12.96 -3.70 5.29
C GLN A 31 12.12 -3.34 6.52
N ALA A 32 10.93 -3.94 6.59
CA ALA A 32 10.12 -4.02 7.79
C ALA A 32 10.21 -5.46 8.32
N ALA A 33 10.24 -5.61 9.64
CA ALA A 33 10.19 -6.92 10.27
C ALA A 33 9.21 -6.89 11.46
N PRO A 34 8.47 -7.99 11.70
CA PRO A 34 7.55 -8.07 12.81
C PRO A 34 8.32 -7.94 14.13
N THR A 35 7.82 -7.09 15.01
CA THR A 35 8.42 -6.87 16.33
C THR A 35 8.30 -8.14 17.17
N MET A 36 9.44 -8.71 17.56
CA MET A 36 9.47 -9.89 18.42
C MET A 36 9.16 -9.50 19.87
N GLY A 37 7.90 -9.62 20.29
CA GLY A 37 7.46 -9.36 21.66
C GLY A 37 6.32 -10.27 22.07
N LYS A 38 6.39 -10.88 23.26
CA LYS A 38 5.42 -11.90 23.72
C LYS A 38 3.99 -11.36 23.93
N ASN A 39 3.80 -10.05 24.04
CA ASN A 39 2.53 -9.41 24.44
C ASN A 39 2.25 -8.05 23.76
N VAL A 40 2.93 -7.72 22.67
CA VAL A 40 2.67 -6.46 21.95
C VAL A 40 2.00 -6.82 20.64
N LEU A 41 0.89 -6.12 20.33
CA LEU A 41 0.28 -6.10 19.01
C LEU A 41 1.38 -6.12 17.95
N GLN A 42 1.25 -6.96 16.93
CA GLN A 42 2.29 -7.24 15.94
C GLN A 42 2.59 -5.97 15.13
N LEU A 43 3.45 -5.11 15.65
CA LEU A 43 3.91 -3.90 14.99
C LEU A 43 5.11 -4.25 14.12
N ASP A 44 5.24 -3.59 12.98
CA ASP A 44 6.45 -3.68 12.18
C ASP A 44 7.51 -2.70 12.69
N THR A 45 8.71 -3.22 12.96
CA THR A 45 9.91 -2.41 13.10
C THR A 45 10.47 -2.16 11.71
N MET A 46 10.63 -0.88 11.35
CA MET A 46 11.18 -0.45 10.05
C MET A 46 12.68 -0.13 10.19
N PHE A 47 13.49 -0.69 9.29
CA PHE A 47 14.93 -0.47 9.23
C PHE A 47 15.28 0.42 8.05
N PHE A 48 16.13 1.41 8.31
CA PHE A 48 16.60 2.38 7.31
C PHE A 48 18.13 2.45 7.34
N GLU A 49 18.72 2.66 6.18
CA GLU A 49 20.14 2.95 6.01
C GLU A 49 20.31 4.41 5.63
N HIS A 50 21.18 5.12 6.36
CA HIS A 50 21.59 6.47 5.99
C HIS A 50 22.76 6.40 5.03
N SER A 51 22.59 6.95 3.83
CA SER A 51 23.72 7.16 2.92
C SER A 51 24.23 8.59 3.05
N ALA A 52 25.50 8.75 3.43
CA ALA A 52 26.17 10.07 3.43
C ALA A 52 26.27 10.68 2.01
N GLN A 53 26.07 9.85 0.98
CA GLN A 53 25.92 10.26 -0.40
C GLN A 53 24.46 9.98 -0.79
N VAL A 54 23.59 11.00 -0.76
CA VAL A 54 22.34 10.91 -1.53
C VAL A 54 22.78 10.63 -2.96
N PRO A 55 22.43 9.49 -3.57
CA PRO A 55 22.80 9.23 -4.95
C PRO A 55 22.41 10.45 -5.76
N VAL A 56 23.34 11.04 -6.51
CA VAL A 56 23.11 12.27 -7.31
C VAL A 56 21.88 12.13 -8.22
N GLN A 57 21.49 10.88 -8.51
CA GLN A 57 20.32 10.48 -9.29
C GLN A 57 18.99 10.63 -8.54
N ASP A 58 18.96 10.54 -7.21
CA ASP A 58 17.76 10.76 -6.40
C ASP A 58 17.47 12.26 -6.22
N GLN A 59 18.47 13.14 -6.30
CA GLN A 59 18.31 14.59 -6.05
C GLN A 59 17.34 15.28 -7.04
N ASN A 60 17.20 14.78 -8.26
CA ASN A 60 16.24 15.27 -9.26
C ASN A 60 14.88 14.54 -9.22
N VAL A 61 14.73 13.51 -8.36
CA VAL A 61 13.55 12.63 -8.26
C VAL A 61 12.76 12.87 -6.96
N LEU A 62 13.28 13.70 -6.04
CA LEU A 62 12.62 14.13 -4.77
C LEU A 62 11.39 15.05 -4.98
N GLY A 63 10.55 14.77 -5.96
CA GLY A 63 9.24 15.40 -6.14
C GLY A 63 8.18 14.75 -5.23
N GLN A 64 7.09 15.47 -4.98
CA GLN A 64 5.98 15.00 -4.15
C GLN A 64 5.26 13.74 -4.70
N ASP A 65 5.48 13.39 -5.98
CA ASP A 65 4.82 12.29 -6.69
C ASP A 65 5.59 10.94 -6.67
N GLU A 66 6.61 10.82 -5.81
CA GLU A 66 7.49 9.66 -5.82
C GLU A 66 6.89 8.46 -5.08
N LEU A 67 6.14 8.71 -3.99
CA LEU A 67 5.57 7.68 -3.15
C LEU A 67 4.06 7.79 -3.03
N PHE A 68 3.37 6.64 -3.12
CA PHE A 68 1.97 6.51 -2.76
C PHE A 68 1.73 5.22 -1.98
N ALA A 69 0.55 5.08 -1.37
CA ALA A 69 0.20 3.89 -0.62
C ALA A 69 -1.08 3.20 -1.13
N ILE A 70 -1.09 1.87 -1.03
CA ILE A 70 -2.29 1.04 -1.16
C ILE A 70 -2.52 0.31 0.16
N GLY A 71 -3.67 0.55 0.78
CA GLY A 71 -4.08 -0.11 2.01
C GLY A 71 -5.14 -1.19 1.74
N PHE A 72 -4.98 -2.34 2.39
CA PHE A 72 -5.98 -3.41 2.44
C PHE A 72 -6.56 -3.49 3.84
N ASP A 73 -7.88 -3.65 3.94
CA ASP A 73 -8.55 -3.81 5.23
C ASP A 73 -9.44 -5.05 5.29
N ASN A 74 -9.78 -5.45 6.52
CA ASN A 74 -10.62 -6.60 6.77
C ASN A 74 -12.13 -6.41 6.49
N ARG A 75 -12.52 -5.28 5.89
CA ARG A 75 -13.89 -5.00 5.40
C ARG A 75 -13.95 -5.04 3.88
N ASP A 76 -12.98 -5.74 3.28
CA ASP A 76 -12.90 -6.00 1.85
C ASP A 76 -12.71 -4.73 1.03
N ARG A 77 -11.95 -3.78 1.58
CA ARG A 77 -11.63 -2.51 0.91
C ARG A 77 -10.18 -2.44 0.49
N VAL A 78 -9.98 -1.91 -0.71
CA VAL A 78 -8.69 -1.50 -1.25
C VAL A 78 -8.71 0.04 -1.30
N ARG A 79 -7.81 0.69 -0.58
CA ARG A 79 -7.67 2.15 -0.55
C ARG A 79 -6.39 2.56 -1.23
N ILE A 80 -6.49 3.57 -2.08
CA ILE A 80 -5.37 4.17 -2.80
C ILE A 80 -5.21 5.58 -2.25
N ILE A 81 -4.04 5.88 -1.72
CA ILE A 81 -3.77 7.08 -0.92
C ILE A 81 -2.62 7.84 -1.58
N GLU A 82 -2.88 9.11 -1.91
CA GLU A 82 -1.90 10.04 -2.51
C GLU A 82 -1.22 9.50 -3.78
N ALA A 83 -1.97 8.71 -4.56
CA ALA A 83 -1.48 8.18 -5.82
C ALA A 83 -1.91 9.05 -6.99
N PRO A 84 -1.13 9.09 -8.08
CA PRO A 84 -1.58 9.68 -9.34
C PRO A 84 -2.90 9.06 -9.82
N ASP A 85 -3.75 9.86 -10.46
CA ASP A 85 -5.11 9.47 -10.89
C ASP A 85 -5.15 8.20 -11.76
N PHE A 86 -4.07 7.92 -12.52
CA PHE A 86 -3.97 6.74 -13.36
C PHE A 86 -3.75 5.43 -12.58
N ILE A 87 -3.37 5.47 -11.30
CA ILE A 87 -3.16 4.27 -10.47
C ILE A 87 -4.49 3.56 -10.16
N ALA A 88 -5.55 4.31 -9.88
CA ALA A 88 -6.85 3.72 -9.55
C ALA A 88 -7.46 2.86 -10.68
N PRO A 89 -7.42 3.28 -11.97
CA PRO A 89 -7.75 2.42 -13.09
C PRO A 89 -6.95 1.11 -13.15
N LEU A 90 -5.64 1.13 -12.88
CA LEU A 90 -4.77 -0.05 -12.91
C LEU A 90 -5.14 -1.07 -11.83
N VAL A 91 -5.45 -0.60 -10.62
CA VAL A 91 -5.94 -1.44 -9.52
C VAL A 91 -7.33 -2.00 -9.84
N ARG A 92 -8.22 -1.17 -10.40
CA ARG A 92 -9.56 -1.59 -10.84
C ARG A 92 -9.50 -2.71 -11.88
N GLU A 93 -8.57 -2.62 -12.84
CA GLU A 93 -8.36 -3.65 -13.85
C GLU A 93 -7.91 -4.97 -13.23
N ALA A 94 -6.98 -4.93 -12.28
CA ALA A 94 -6.53 -6.12 -11.54
C ALA A 94 -7.68 -6.77 -10.76
N ILE A 95 -8.50 -5.96 -10.08
CA ILE A 95 -9.71 -6.42 -9.38
C ILE A 95 -10.67 -7.09 -10.36
N ARG A 96 -10.93 -6.47 -11.52
CA ARG A 96 -11.79 -7.10 -12.52
C ARG A 96 -11.19 -8.45 -12.94
N LYS A 97 -9.97 -8.47 -13.45
CA LYS A 97 -9.37 -9.69 -14.01
C LYS A 97 -9.36 -10.92 -13.10
N HIS A 98 -9.15 -10.75 -11.79
CA HIS A 98 -8.98 -11.88 -10.86
C HIS A 98 -10.11 -11.99 -9.83
N TRP A 99 -11.12 -11.11 -9.91
CA TRP A 99 -12.23 -11.00 -8.97
C TRP A 99 -13.56 -10.59 -9.65
N ASP A 100 -13.74 -10.76 -10.98
CA ASP A 100 -14.88 -10.27 -11.79
C ASP A 100 -16.14 -11.16 -11.88
N GLY A 101 -16.26 -12.20 -11.05
CA GLY A 101 -17.48 -13.01 -10.97
C GLY A 101 -18.57 -12.40 -10.08
N GLU A 102 -19.25 -13.25 -9.30
CA GLU A 102 -20.23 -12.84 -8.29
C GLU A 102 -19.64 -12.00 -7.14
N ALA A 103 -18.35 -11.65 -7.18
CA ALA A 103 -17.57 -11.06 -6.10
C ALA A 103 -16.91 -9.70 -6.43
N GLY A 104 -17.12 -9.10 -7.61
CA GLY A 104 -16.44 -7.88 -8.08
C GLY A 104 -16.55 -6.60 -7.22
N ILE A 105 -16.33 -5.43 -7.82
CA ILE A 105 -16.40 -4.15 -7.08
C ILE A 105 -17.85 -3.88 -6.69
N LEU A 106 -18.12 -3.88 -5.38
CA LEU A 106 -19.41 -3.50 -4.80
C LEU A 106 -19.62 -1.99 -4.87
N ASN A 107 -18.59 -1.21 -4.53
CA ASN A 107 -18.63 0.24 -4.55
C ASN A 107 -17.26 0.81 -4.92
N ALA A 108 -17.25 1.94 -5.63
CA ALA A 108 -16.07 2.75 -5.89
C ALA A 108 -16.39 4.20 -5.49
N SER A 109 -15.68 4.71 -4.50
CA SER A 109 -15.94 6.05 -3.95
C SER A 109 -14.65 6.82 -3.75
N LEU A 110 -14.76 8.14 -3.77
CA LEU A 110 -13.76 8.99 -3.15
C LEU A 110 -13.95 8.84 -1.64
N GLY A 111 -12.95 8.25 -0.98
CA GLY A 111 -12.88 8.13 0.47
C GLY A 111 -12.54 9.47 1.12
N ALA A 112 -12.28 9.42 2.43
CA ALA A 112 -11.75 10.58 3.12
C ALA A 112 -10.45 11.05 2.45
N ASP A 113 -10.20 12.36 2.49
CA ASP A 113 -8.85 12.89 2.30
C ASP A 113 -8.29 12.64 0.87
N ASP A 114 -9.18 12.63 -0.13
CA ASP A 114 -8.94 12.36 -1.57
C ASP A 114 -8.40 10.96 -1.90
N SER A 115 -8.56 10.00 -0.98
CA SER A 115 -8.25 8.60 -1.27
C SER A 115 -9.29 7.98 -2.21
N VAL A 116 -8.88 7.08 -3.11
CA VAL A 116 -9.82 6.27 -3.89
C VAL A 116 -10.05 4.95 -3.18
N GLU A 117 -11.30 4.57 -2.96
CA GLU A 117 -11.66 3.33 -2.29
C GLU A 117 -12.47 2.42 -3.21
N PHE A 118 -12.04 1.16 -3.30
CA PHE A 118 -12.81 0.06 -3.86
C PHE A 118 -13.28 -0.86 -2.74
N GLN A 119 -14.59 -0.93 -2.53
CA GLN A 119 -15.19 -1.98 -1.72
C GLN A 119 -15.47 -3.18 -2.62
N LEU A 120 -14.93 -4.33 -2.27
CA LEU A 120 -15.13 -5.60 -2.97
C LEU A 120 -16.39 -6.27 -2.45
N LYS A 121 -17.04 -7.08 -3.29
CA LYS A 121 -18.16 -7.93 -2.89
C LYS A 121 -17.61 -9.23 -2.29
N ALA A 122 -18.41 -9.87 -1.43
CA ALA A 122 -18.00 -10.98 -0.58
C ALA A 122 -16.88 -10.59 0.41
N THR A 123 -16.13 -11.57 0.91
CA THR A 123 -15.12 -11.39 1.96
C THR A 123 -13.71 -11.85 1.54
N PRO A 124 -13.14 -11.31 0.43
CA PRO A 124 -11.83 -11.71 -0.11
C PRO A 124 -10.72 -11.79 0.93
N PHE A 125 -10.71 -10.90 1.92
CA PHE A 125 -9.60 -10.84 2.87
C PHE A 125 -9.86 -11.55 4.20
N MET A 126 -11.03 -12.15 4.35
CA MET A 126 -11.42 -12.91 5.56
C MET A 126 -11.74 -14.38 5.26
N ASN A 127 -11.91 -14.76 4.00
CA ASN A 127 -12.19 -16.12 3.58
C ASN A 127 -10.90 -16.90 3.30
N PHE A 128 -10.50 -17.82 4.18
CA PHE A 128 -9.24 -18.56 4.04
C PHE A 128 -9.36 -19.87 3.23
N SER A 129 -10.34 -19.99 2.33
CA SER A 129 -10.39 -21.13 1.41
C SER A 129 -9.19 -21.13 0.44
N VAL A 130 -8.78 -22.31 0.00
CA VAL A 130 -7.65 -22.47 -0.94
C VAL A 130 -7.90 -21.72 -2.25
N GLU A 131 -9.10 -21.87 -2.82
CA GLU A 131 -9.49 -21.16 -4.04
C GLU A 131 -9.42 -19.64 -3.86
N ASN A 132 -9.95 -19.12 -2.76
CA ASN A 132 -9.88 -17.70 -2.48
C ASN A 132 -8.44 -17.22 -2.33
N SER A 133 -7.61 -17.98 -1.62
CA SER A 133 -6.20 -17.64 -1.39
C SER A 133 -5.44 -17.50 -2.71
N VAL A 134 -5.68 -18.40 -3.67
CA VAL A 134 -5.11 -18.32 -5.02
C VAL A 134 -5.60 -17.07 -5.76
N LYS A 135 -6.90 -16.78 -5.74
CA LYS A 135 -7.47 -15.58 -6.38
C LYS A 135 -6.88 -14.29 -5.81
N ILE A 136 -6.72 -14.21 -4.49
CA ILE A 136 -6.09 -13.06 -3.83
C ILE A 136 -4.63 -12.94 -4.20
N GLN A 137 -3.86 -14.03 -4.23
CA GLN A 137 -2.46 -13.98 -4.67
C GLN A 137 -2.34 -13.50 -6.12
N LEU A 138 -3.21 -13.95 -7.01
CA LEU A 138 -3.25 -13.49 -8.41
C LEU A 138 -3.66 -12.02 -8.52
N LEU A 139 -4.67 -11.57 -7.76
CA LEU A 139 -5.08 -10.18 -7.68
C LEU A 139 -3.92 -9.28 -7.21
N MET A 140 -3.30 -9.65 -6.09
CA MET A 140 -2.16 -8.94 -5.50
C MET A 140 -0.98 -8.85 -6.47
N GLY A 141 -0.62 -9.97 -7.10
CA GLY A 141 0.42 -10.01 -8.13
C GLY A 141 0.08 -9.15 -9.35
N GLN A 142 -1.18 -9.14 -9.79
CA GLN A 142 -1.63 -8.33 -10.92
C GLN A 142 -1.63 -6.83 -10.59
N ILE A 143 -1.97 -6.43 -9.35
CA ILE A 143 -1.84 -5.05 -8.89
C ILE A 143 -0.37 -4.60 -9.02
N ILE A 144 0.57 -5.39 -8.51
CA ILE A 144 2.01 -5.08 -8.61
C ILE A 144 2.46 -5.02 -10.07
N ALA A 145 2.03 -5.99 -10.89
CA ALA A 145 2.39 -6.04 -12.31
C ALA A 145 1.88 -4.82 -13.08
N ASN A 146 0.62 -4.41 -12.85
CA ASN A 146 0.02 -3.24 -13.48
C ASN A 146 0.71 -1.95 -13.04
N ILE A 147 1.00 -1.80 -11.75
CA ILE A 147 1.71 -0.60 -11.24
C ILE A 147 3.15 -0.53 -11.76
N LYS A 148 3.79 -1.69 -12.00
CA LYS A 148 5.11 -1.74 -12.64
C LYS A 148 5.11 -1.19 -14.06
N THR A 149 4.05 -1.37 -14.85
CA THR A 149 3.97 -0.78 -16.20
C THR A 149 3.88 0.75 -16.17
N ALA A 150 3.47 1.32 -15.04
CA ALA A 150 3.48 2.75 -14.76
C ALA A 150 4.81 3.26 -14.18
N ASN A 151 5.89 2.47 -14.23
CA ASN A 151 7.21 2.80 -13.67
C ASN A 151 7.20 3.02 -12.15
N TYR A 152 6.46 2.21 -11.40
CA TYR A 152 6.56 2.16 -9.94
C TYR A 152 6.96 0.75 -9.48
N LYS A 153 7.71 0.67 -8.38
CA LYS A 153 8.01 -0.59 -7.69
C LYS A 153 7.38 -0.62 -6.30
N LEU A 154 7.05 -1.82 -5.82
CA LEU A 154 6.74 -2.01 -4.41
C LEU A 154 8.00 -1.68 -3.59
N TYR A 155 7.88 -0.69 -2.72
CA TYR A 155 8.97 -0.15 -1.92
C TYR A 155 8.96 -0.68 -0.49
N ALA A 156 7.77 -0.75 0.12
CA ALA A 156 7.58 -1.33 1.43
C ALA A 156 6.24 -2.06 1.51
N MET A 157 6.19 -3.10 2.35
CA MET A 157 4.96 -3.74 2.79
C MET A 157 4.98 -3.73 4.32
N ILE A 158 3.95 -3.16 4.92
CA ILE A 158 3.90 -2.86 6.35
C ILE A 158 2.56 -3.30 6.89
N ASP A 159 2.56 -4.11 7.93
CA ASP A 159 1.37 -4.41 8.69
C ASP A 159 1.01 -3.19 9.56
N SER A 160 -0.22 -2.72 9.43
CA SER A 160 -0.68 -1.49 10.07
C SER A 160 -1.69 -1.81 11.16
N ILE A 161 -1.31 -2.52 12.21
CA ILE A 161 -2.30 -2.91 13.24
C ILE A 161 -2.79 -1.68 14.02
N GLY A 162 -4.09 -1.39 13.88
CA GLY A 162 -4.79 -0.45 14.76
C GLY A 162 -4.99 -1.03 16.16
N VAL A 163 -4.89 -0.19 17.19
CA VAL A 163 -4.99 -0.55 18.63
C VAL A 163 -6.33 -1.22 18.99
N HIS A 164 -7.35 -1.11 18.14
CA HIS A 164 -8.66 -1.73 18.33
C HIS A 164 -8.95 -2.77 17.23
N SER A 165 -8.66 -4.04 17.54
CA SER A 165 -9.12 -5.36 17.05
C SER A 165 -9.78 -5.57 15.68
N ASN A 166 -9.78 -4.60 14.77
CA ASN A 166 -10.26 -4.74 13.42
C ASN A 166 -9.02 -4.51 12.55
N SER A 167 -8.31 -5.59 12.23
CA SER A 167 -7.00 -5.54 11.59
C SER A 167 -7.07 -4.87 10.23
N ASP A 168 -6.27 -3.83 10.05
CA ASP A 168 -5.75 -3.53 8.73
C ASP A 168 -4.77 -4.67 8.37
N LEU A 169 -4.76 -5.10 7.12
CA LEU A 169 -4.05 -6.32 6.73
C LEU A 169 -2.64 -6.04 6.23
N ALA A 170 -2.52 -5.01 5.40
CA ALA A 170 -1.24 -4.53 4.92
C ALA A 170 -1.41 -3.13 4.33
N THR A 171 -0.36 -2.35 4.43
CA THR A 171 -0.14 -1.12 3.69
C THR A 171 1.06 -1.33 2.80
N TRP A 172 0.85 -1.21 1.50
CA TRP A 172 1.90 -1.24 0.49
C TRP A 172 2.28 0.17 0.12
N VAL A 173 3.56 0.47 0.17
CA VAL A 173 4.11 1.74 -0.31
C VAL A 173 4.79 1.47 -1.64
N PHE A 174 4.47 2.28 -2.65
CA PHE A 174 5.07 2.20 -3.98
C PHE A 174 5.97 3.39 -4.22
N ARG A 175 7.08 3.18 -4.93
CA ARG A 175 8.05 4.21 -5.31
C ARG A 175 8.23 4.29 -6.80
N LYS A 176 8.23 5.50 -7.36
CA LYS A 176 8.53 5.74 -8.76
C LYS A 176 9.96 5.28 -9.07
N LEU A 177 10.12 4.58 -10.18
CA LEU A 177 11.43 4.17 -10.67
C LEU A 177 12.09 5.37 -11.36
N GLY A 178 13.27 5.74 -10.87
CA GLY A 178 14.16 6.64 -11.59
C GLY A 178 14.75 5.95 -12.84
N PRO A 179 15.40 6.72 -13.74
CA PRO A 179 15.94 6.22 -15.01
C PRO A 179 16.98 5.09 -14.93
N SER A 180 17.49 4.75 -13.73
CA SER A 180 18.60 3.81 -13.55
C SER A 180 18.20 2.37 -13.17
N TRP A 181 16.91 2.06 -13.05
CA TRP A 181 16.44 0.70 -12.73
C TRP A 181 15.83 0.02 -13.96
N SER A 182 16.66 -0.24 -14.96
CA SER A 182 16.39 -1.20 -16.02
C SER A 182 17.58 -2.17 -16.10
N SER A 183 17.57 -3.16 -15.21
CA SER A 183 18.44 -4.34 -15.26
C SER A 183 17.59 -5.58 -15.13
#